data_AF-A0A1M2Z8V0-F1
#
_entry.id   AF-A0A1M2Z8V0-F1
#
_cell.length_a   1.000
_cell.length_b   1.000
_cell.length_c   1.000
_cell.angle_alpha   90.00
_cell.angle_beta   90.00
_cell.angle_gamma   90.00
#
_symmetry.space_group_name_H-M   'P 1'
#
loop_
_entity.id
_entity.type
_entity.pdbx_description
1 polymer ?
#
loop_
_entity_poly.entity_id
_entity_poly.type
_entity_poly.pdbx_seq_one_letter_code
_entity_poly.pdbx_strand_id
1 'polypeptide(L)' 'MEYRTVSIADQVFEKIERDILSGEYSHGEVLTENRLSEKHDVSRTPVREALRKLEQQHLIEMSTKGAVVKLFIS' A
#
# COMPACT_ATOMS: atom_id res chain seq x y z
N MET A 1 10.89 9.91 26.69
CA MET A 1 10.04 10.07 25.50
C MET A 1 10.58 9.13 24.44
N GLU A 2 9.96 7.97 24.25
CA GLU A 2 10.30 7.09 23.13
C GLU A 2 9.83 7.75 21.84
N TYR A 3 10.76 8.19 20.99
CA TYR A 3 10.45 8.44 19.59
C TYR A 3 10.18 7.08 18.96
N ARG A 4 8.90 6.68 18.85
CA ARG A 4 8.53 5.61 17.91
C ARG A 4 8.76 6.17 16.52
N THR A 5 9.94 5.94 15.96
CA THR A 5 10.22 6.19 14.55
C THR A 5 9.33 5.24 13.75
N VAL A 6 8.17 5.74 13.33
CA VAL A 6 7.28 5.03 12.40
C VAL A 6 8.09 4.70 11.16
N SER A 7 8.20 3.41 10.83
CA SER A 7 9.07 3.00 9.73
C SER A 7 8.58 3.60 8.41
N ILE A 8 9.47 3.78 7.44
CA ILE A 8 9.07 4.27 6.11
C ILE A 8 8.01 3.33 5.50
N ALA A 9 8.10 2.02 5.75
CA ALA A 9 7.09 1.05 5.33
C ALA A 9 5.72 1.29 5.97
N ASP A 10 5.67 1.65 7.26
CA ASP A 10 4.43 2.00 7.95
C ASP A 10 3.82 3.29 7.38
N GLN A 11 4.64 4.31 7.10
CA GLN A 11 4.15 5.56 6.50
C GLN A 11 3.56 5.34 5.10
N VAL A 12 4.22 4.50 4.29
CA VAL A 12 3.73 4.12 2.94
C VAL A 12 2.45 3.30 3.06
N PHE A 13 2.39 2.35 4.00
CA PHE A 13 1.20 1.55 4.30
C PHE A 13 0.01 2.44 4.61
N GLU A 14 0.13 3.32 5.62
CA GLU A 14 -0.98 4.18 6.05
C GLU A 14 -1.46 5.12 4.95
N LYS A 15 -0.53 5.60 4.10
CA LYS A 15 -0.89 6.46 2.98
C LYS A 15 -1.70 5.68 1.94
N ILE A 16 -1.24 4.50 1.52
CA ILE A 16 -1.95 3.68 0.53
C ILE A 16 -3.29 3.19 1.08
N GLU A 17 -3.34 2.80 2.36
CA GLU A 17 -4.59 2.42 3.03
C GLU A 17 -5.62 3.55 2.95
N ARG A 18 -5.25 4.77 3.35
CA ARG A 18 -6.14 5.94 3.25
C ARG A 18 -6.57 6.22 1.81
N ASP A 19 -5.68 6.07 0.85
CA ASP A 19 -5.98 6.30 -0.56
C ASP A 19 -6.96 5.23 -1.12
N ILE A 20 -6.86 3.97 -0.67
CA ILE A 20 -7.84 2.91 -0.99
C ILE A 20 -9.19 3.23 -0.33
N LEU A 21 -9.20 3.55 0.97
CA LEU A 21 -10.42 3.79 1.74
C LEU A 21 -11.18 5.06 1.30
N SER A 22 -10.46 6.07 0.82
CA SER A 22 -11.05 7.29 0.26
C SER A 22 -11.51 7.13 -1.19
N GLY A 23 -11.18 6.01 -1.84
CA GLY A 23 -11.48 5.75 -3.24
C GLY A 23 -10.55 6.45 -4.23
N GLU A 24 -9.42 7.01 -3.78
CA GLU A 24 -8.36 7.50 -4.68
C GLU A 24 -7.80 6.36 -5.53
N TYR A 25 -7.67 5.16 -4.95
CA TYR A 25 -7.43 3.94 -5.72
C TYR A 25 -8.73 3.17 -5.91
N SER A 26 -9.06 2.88 -7.18
CA SER A 26 -10.32 2.24 -7.55
C SER A 26 -10.28 0.73 -7.34
N HIS A 27 -11.44 0.11 -7.10
CA HIS A 27 -11.55 -1.35 -7.08
C HIS A 27 -11.04 -1.97 -8.39
N GLY A 28 -10.20 -3.00 -8.26
CA GLY A 28 -9.55 -3.67 -9.39
C GLY A 28 -8.37 -2.90 -9.98
N GLU A 29 -8.03 -1.72 -9.45
CA GLU A 29 -6.83 -1.00 -9.88
C GLU A 29 -5.57 -1.78 -9.53
N VAL A 30 -4.61 -1.78 -10.46
CA VAL A 30 -3.31 -2.43 -10.27
C VAL A 30 -2.28 -1.42 -9.81
N LEU A 31 -1.76 -1.63 -8.60
CA LEU A 31 -0.68 -0.87 -7.99
C LEU A 31 0.63 -1.64 -8.17
N THR A 32 1.59 -1.03 -8.87
CA THR A 32 2.91 -1.64 -9.07
C THR A 32 3.93 -1.07 -8.09
N GLU A 33 4.91 -1.88 -7.68
CA GLU A 33 5.97 -1.43 -6.78
C GLU A 33 6.71 -0.22 -7.34
N ASN A 34 6.97 -0.18 -8.65
CA ASN A 34 7.62 0.95 -9.32
C ASN A 34 6.79 2.24 -9.19
N ARG A 35 5.50 2.20 -9.56
CA ARG A 35 4.61 3.37 -9.50
C ARG A 35 4.50 3.90 -8.07
N LEU A 36 4.40 3.01 -7.08
CA LEU A 36 4.32 3.40 -5.68
C LEU A 36 5.64 3.94 -5.14
N SER A 37 6.77 3.34 -5.54
CA SER A 37 8.11 3.82 -5.17
C SER A 37 8.34 5.24 -5.65
N GLU A 38 7.98 5.53 -6.90
CA GLU A 38 8.08 6.86 -7.50
C GLU A 38 7.10 7.85 -6.86
N LYS A 39 5.82 7.45 -6.64
CA LYS A 39 4.80 8.33 -6.04
C LYS A 39 5.15 8.74 -4.61
N HIS A 40 5.77 7.84 -3.83
CA HIS A 40 6.07 8.07 -2.42
C HIS A 40 7.53 8.48 -2.16
N ASP A 41 8.36 8.61 -3.20
CA ASP A 41 9.79 8.93 -3.12
C ASP A 41 10.56 8.01 -2.16
N VAL A 42 10.34 6.71 -2.32
CA VAL A 42 10.94 5.65 -1.49
C VAL A 42 11.48 4.51 -2.34
N SER A 43 12.34 3.67 -1.75
CA SER A 43 12.78 2.45 -2.42
C SER A 43 11.67 1.39 -2.48
N ARG A 44 11.86 0.36 -3.31
CA ARG A 44 10.90 -0.75 -3.46
C ARG A 44 10.75 -1.60 -2.20
N THR A 45 11.76 -1.66 -1.33
CA THR A 45 11.73 -2.46 -0.10
C THR A 45 10.59 -2.06 0.85
N PRO A 46 10.47 -0.79 1.31
CA PRO A 46 9.36 -0.36 2.15
C PRO A 46 8.01 -0.44 1.44
N VAL A 47 7.97 -0.25 0.11
CA VAL A 47 6.74 -0.43 -0.68
C VAL A 47 6.26 -1.87 -0.64
N ARG A 48 7.15 -2.84 -0.84
CA ARG A 48 6.80 -4.26 -0.78
C ARG A 48 6.33 -4.68 0.61
N GLU A 49 6.93 -4.14 1.67
CA GLU A 49 6.48 -4.37 3.05
C GLU A 49 5.11 -3.76 3.31
N ALA A 50 4.86 -2.55 2.83
CA ALA A 50 3.55 -1.90 2.90
C ALA A 50 2.47 -2.70 2.16
N LEU A 51 2.76 -3.15 0.93
CA LEU A 51 1.87 -4.00 0.15
C LEU A 51 1.56 -5.31 0.89
N ARG A 52 2.56 -5.98 1.48
CA ARG A 52 2.31 -7.19 2.30
C ARG A 52 1.37 -6.93 3.48
N LYS A 53 1.48 -5.78 4.15
CA LYS A 53 0.56 -5.40 5.24
C LYS A 53 -0.86 -5.13 4.73
N LEU A 54 -1.00 -4.45 3.58
CA LEU A 54 -2.31 -4.22 2.95
C LEU A 54 -2.97 -5.54 2.51
N GLU A 55 -2.19 -6.50 2.01
CA GLU A 55 -2.67 -7.84 1.65
C GLU A 55 -3.17 -8.60 2.87
N GLN A 56 -2.45 -8.55 4.01
CA GLN A 56 -2.89 -9.15 5.26
C GLN A 56 -4.21 -8.56 5.78
N GLN A 57 -4.48 -7.30 5.45
CA GLN A 57 -5.75 -6.63 5.78
C GLN A 57 -6.83 -6.82 4.70
N HIS A 58 -6.58 -7.61 3.67
CA HIS A 58 -7.51 -7.88 2.56
C HIS A 58 -7.92 -6.63 1.76
N LEU A 59 -7.13 -5.55 1.83
CA LEU A 59 -7.33 -4.33 1.03
C LEU A 59 -6.81 -4.49 -0.40
N ILE A 60 -5.86 -5.40 -0.60
CA ILE A 60 -5.31 -5.75 -1.90
C ILE A 60 -5.14 -7.27 -2.03
N GLU A 61 -4.89 -7.73 -3.24
CA GLU A 61 -4.47 -9.10 -3.57
C GLU A 61 -3.24 -9.06 -4.48
N MET A 62 -2.21 -9.84 -4.19
CA MET A 62 -1.01 -9.88 -5.03
C MET A 62 -1.26 -10.67 -6.32
N SER A 63 -0.87 -10.09 -7.47
CA SER A 63 -0.95 -10.74 -8.78
C SER A 63 0.38 -10.68 -9.53
N THR A 64 0.46 -11.38 -10.68
CA THR A 64 1.63 -11.32 -11.58
C THR A 64 1.89 -9.93 -12.18
N LYS A 65 0.89 -9.04 -12.16
CA LYS A 65 0.98 -7.68 -12.70
C LYS A 65 1.21 -6.61 -11.62
N GLY A 66 1.14 -6.97 -10.34
CA GLY A 66 1.16 -6.04 -9.21
C GLY A 66 0.07 -6.35 -8.18
N ALA A 67 -0.09 -5.46 -7.20
CA ALA A 67 -1.13 -5.52 -6.20
C ALA A 67 -2.47 -5.01 -6.76
N VAL A 68 -3.54 -5.79 -6.65
CA VAL A 68 -4.87 -5.43 -7.14
C VAL A 68 -5.72 -4.96 -5.96
N VAL A 69 -6.30 -3.77 -6.05
CA VAL A 69 -7.16 -3.21 -4.99
C VAL A 69 -8.46 -4.00 -4.86
N LYS A 70 -8.76 -4.45 -3.65
CA LYS A 70 -10.00 -5.16 -3.30
C LYS A 70 -10.91 -4.19 -2.56
N LEU A 71 -12.22 -4.27 -2.82
CA LEU A 71 -13.19 -3.41 -2.17
C LEU A 71 -13.50 -4.02 -0.81
N PHE A 72 -13.24 -3.28 0.26
CA PHE A 72 -13.75 -3.64 1.57
C PHE A 72 -15.25 -3.28 1.60
N ILE A 73 -16.11 -4.28 1.44
CA ILE A 73 -17.54 -4.13 1.68
C ILE A 73 -17.72 -4.46 3.16
N SER A 74 -17.99 -3.44 3.99
CA SER A 74 -18.44 -3.64 5.37
C SER A 74 -19.87 -4.15 5.42
#